data_AF-A0A9P1DHW6-F1
#
_entry.id   AF-A0A9P1DHW6-F1
#
_cell.length_a   1.000
_cell.length_b   1.000
_cell.length_c   1.000
_cell.angle_alpha   90.00
_cell.angle_beta   90.00
_cell.angle_gamma   90.00
#
_symmetry.space_group_name_H-M   'P 1'
#
loop_
_entity.id
_entity.type
_entity.pdbx_description
1 polymer ?
#
loop_
_entity_poly.entity_id
_entity_poly.type
_entity_poly.pdbx_seq_one_letter_code
_entity_poly.pdbx_strand_id
1 'polypeptide(L)'
;MVFNPFLGMMIPLTMMVAPCNPTRVVKIHKKQKKRKQRRPSTSVTDQSQIADAVDSDNLAFPTEPGDGFPGAAAAPPADSQRDESVAVDSIDPEVLLKRKEACHRKLMDFLRWVMPADVYVADIVFFEAMIKRFLAMDAELHGGHAALVWPLILSLSYKFLAGKNLCESLLILILRGRRNQMRSGVQDFMEDALSSRGLRLLIDSLSCLKYAGLVWIATKCSSFVVLCRCQSQRTSANQFLGDVTRAFVRNGNGLMEVSALLYLLAFLLGLWPVIEQPTSSVLPDCLAMKVVLQFTRSVKCQTYMGSYGGPSQKPLQLWSPFNRISVLERRRPVDMMSEPLVRRHGDQFTGHKGRLTESQEYTRAFGRAVLEMCKVEWEDEPV
;
A
#
# COMPACT_ATOMS: atom_id res chain seq x y z
N MET A 1 0.37 21.51 5.90
CA MET A 1 -0.57 20.39 6.12
C MET A 1 -1.98 20.96 6.12
N VAL A 2 -2.77 20.68 5.09
CA VAL A 2 -4.19 21.11 5.03
C VAL A 2 -5.03 19.94 5.54
N PHE A 3 -5.50 20.04 6.77
CA PHE A 3 -6.50 19.11 7.30
C PHE A 3 -7.87 19.65 6.90
N ASN A 4 -8.55 19.00 5.95
CA ASN A 4 -9.92 19.36 5.57
C ASN A 4 -10.90 18.70 6.57
N PRO A 5 -11.66 19.47 7.37
CA PRO A 5 -12.62 18.91 8.33
C PRO A 5 -13.99 18.57 7.71
N PHE A 6 -14.16 18.72 6.38
CA PHE A 6 -15.40 18.39 5.67
C PHE A 6 -15.17 17.33 4.60
N LEU A 7 -15.44 16.06 4.94
CA LEU A 7 -15.95 15.03 4.02
C LEU A 7 -16.39 13.79 4.80
N GLY A 8 -17.68 13.46 4.73
CA GLY A 8 -18.27 12.31 5.43
C GLY A 8 -18.49 11.11 4.51
N MET A 9 -18.17 9.92 5.01
CA MET A 9 -18.37 8.59 4.40
C MET A 9 -17.50 8.24 3.17
N MET A 10 -17.18 6.93 3.09
CA MET A 10 -16.33 6.26 2.09
C MET A 10 -14.87 6.77 2.01
N ILE A 11 -14.01 6.18 2.82
CA ILE A 11 -12.55 6.29 2.68
C ILE A 11 -11.93 4.89 2.48
N PRO A 12 -11.63 4.48 1.23
CA PRO A 12 -10.84 3.30 0.94
C PRO A 12 -9.35 3.66 0.95
N LEU A 13 -8.71 3.57 2.13
CA LEU A 13 -7.27 3.84 2.36
C LEU A 13 -6.85 5.32 2.24
N THR A 14 -6.74 6.03 3.38
CA THR A 14 -6.03 7.32 3.39
C THR A 14 -4.52 7.10 3.31
N MET A 15 -3.85 7.82 2.40
CA MET A 15 -2.41 8.05 2.46
C MET A 15 -2.15 9.52 2.83
N MET A 16 -1.69 9.80 4.05
CA MET A 16 -1.35 11.18 4.42
C MET A 16 0.07 11.53 4.00
N VAL A 17 0.20 12.60 3.21
CA VAL A 17 1.47 13.15 2.73
C VAL A 17 1.80 14.44 3.48
N ALA A 18 2.91 14.46 4.20
CA ALA A 18 3.49 15.70 4.72
C ALA A 18 4.36 16.35 3.64
N PRO A 19 4.10 17.61 3.23
CA PRO A 19 4.97 18.30 2.28
C PRO A 19 6.29 18.67 2.96
N CYS A 20 7.40 18.09 2.48
CA CYS A 20 8.74 18.51 2.89
C CYS A 20 8.99 19.97 2.46
N ASN A 21 9.78 20.70 3.26
CA ASN A 21 9.94 22.14 3.15
C ASN A 21 10.65 22.52 1.84
N PRO A 22 10.05 23.34 0.93
CA PRO A 22 10.72 23.73 -0.30
C PRO A 22 11.94 24.60 0.03
N THR A 23 13.14 24.10 -0.35
CA THR A 23 14.42 24.76 -0.06
C THR A 23 14.43 26.23 -0.47
N ARG A 24 15.06 27.06 0.36
CA ARG A 24 15.24 28.50 0.12
C ARG A 24 16.17 28.72 -1.09
N VAL A 25 15.60 28.71 -2.30
CA VAL A 25 16.32 29.06 -3.53
C VAL A 25 16.79 30.51 -3.42
N VAL A 26 18.09 30.69 -3.17
CA VAL A 26 18.74 32.00 -3.12
C VAL A 26 18.67 32.64 -4.50
N LYS A 27 17.75 33.60 -4.67
CA LYS A 27 17.47 34.25 -5.97
C LYS A 27 18.60 35.18 -6.39
N ILE A 28 19.64 34.63 -7.03
CA ILE A 28 20.64 35.39 -7.78
C ILE A 28 19.91 36.20 -8.87
N HIS A 29 19.84 37.52 -8.69
CA HIS A 29 19.05 38.42 -9.52
C HIS A 29 19.71 38.72 -10.88
N LYS A 30 19.50 37.85 -11.87
CA LYS A 30 19.73 38.21 -13.28
C LYS A 30 18.51 38.95 -13.85
N LYS A 31 18.60 40.27 -13.97
CA LYS A 31 17.60 41.11 -14.65
C LYS A 31 17.44 40.66 -16.12
N GLN A 32 16.22 40.37 -16.55
CA GLN A 32 15.87 40.31 -17.98
C GLN A 32 14.66 41.20 -18.30
N LYS A 33 14.63 41.76 -19.51
CA LYS A 33 13.66 42.77 -19.95
C LYS A 33 12.27 42.17 -20.18
N LYS A 34 11.22 42.82 -19.64
CA LYS A 34 9.84 42.57 -20.06
C LYS A 34 9.68 42.93 -21.54
N ARG A 35 9.16 42.02 -22.37
CA ARG A 35 8.56 42.34 -23.68
C ARG A 35 7.07 42.00 -23.63
N LYS A 36 6.22 43.04 -23.68
CA LYS A 36 4.75 42.90 -23.69
C LYS A 36 4.31 42.39 -25.06
N GLN A 37 3.48 41.33 -25.09
CA GLN A 37 2.56 41.08 -26.20
C GLN A 37 1.18 40.74 -25.64
N ARG A 38 0.14 41.37 -26.20
CA ARG A 38 -1.28 41.05 -25.98
C ARG A 38 -1.72 40.07 -27.06
N ARG A 39 -2.55 39.09 -26.72
CA ARG A 39 -3.52 38.47 -27.64
C ARG A 39 -4.87 38.28 -26.91
N PRO A 40 -5.99 38.17 -27.64
CA PRO A 40 -7.30 38.52 -27.12
C PRO A 40 -8.03 37.36 -26.42
N SER A 41 -9.11 37.72 -25.72
CA SER A 41 -10.14 36.82 -25.22
C SER A 41 -10.96 36.20 -26.36
N THR A 42 -11.27 34.92 -26.24
CA THR A 42 -12.35 34.24 -26.98
C THR A 42 -13.40 33.70 -26.01
N SER A 43 -14.62 33.49 -26.51
CA SER A 43 -15.83 33.32 -25.71
C SER A 43 -15.99 31.98 -25.01
N VAL A 44 -16.84 31.97 -23.98
CA VAL A 44 -17.49 30.77 -23.44
C VAL A 44 -18.39 30.17 -24.52
N THR A 45 -18.39 28.84 -24.63
CA THR A 45 -19.45 28.08 -25.31
C THR A 45 -19.81 26.87 -24.44
N ASP A 46 -21.09 26.51 -24.43
CA ASP A 46 -21.69 25.48 -23.59
C ASP A 46 -21.36 24.05 -24.11
N GLN A 47 -21.14 23.11 -23.19
CA GLN A 47 -21.08 21.66 -23.45
C GLN A 47 -21.56 20.86 -22.23
N SER A 48 -22.88 20.82 -22.03
CA SER A 48 -23.53 19.67 -21.39
C SER A 48 -23.40 18.39 -22.23
N GLN A 49 -23.62 17.23 -21.61
CA GLN A 49 -23.80 15.90 -22.26
C GLN A 49 -22.55 15.25 -22.91
N ILE A 50 -21.72 14.60 -22.07
CA ILE A 50 -21.31 13.21 -22.36
C ILE A 50 -21.53 12.41 -21.08
N ALA A 51 -22.39 11.39 -21.17
CA ALA A 51 -22.52 10.33 -20.18
C ALA A 51 -22.56 9.00 -20.94
N ASP A 52 -21.66 8.08 -20.61
CA ASP A 52 -21.85 6.62 -20.58
C ASP A 52 -20.50 5.90 -20.38
N ALA A 53 -20.55 4.58 -20.15
CA ALA A 53 -19.42 3.65 -20.03
C ALA A 53 -18.41 3.94 -18.91
N VAL A 54 -18.83 3.71 -17.65
CA VAL A 54 -17.89 3.40 -16.56
C VAL A 54 -17.78 1.88 -16.42
N ASP A 55 -16.69 1.31 -16.96
CA ASP A 55 -16.36 -0.11 -16.77
C ASP A 55 -16.02 -0.37 -15.30
N SER A 56 -16.83 -1.20 -14.63
CA SER A 56 -16.70 -1.44 -13.18
C SER A 56 -15.82 -2.64 -12.85
N ASP A 57 -14.59 -2.64 -13.40
CA ASP A 57 -13.50 -3.59 -13.11
C ASP A 57 -13.03 -3.45 -11.64
N ASN A 58 -13.81 -4.01 -10.73
CA ASN A 58 -13.39 -4.29 -9.36
C ASN A 58 -12.33 -5.39 -9.39
N LEU A 59 -11.30 -5.31 -8.54
CA LEU A 59 -10.34 -6.39 -8.33
C LEU A 59 -10.97 -7.57 -7.56
N ALA A 60 -11.93 -8.24 -8.19
CA ALA A 60 -12.41 -9.55 -7.79
C ALA A 60 -11.31 -10.57 -8.09
N PHE A 61 -10.65 -11.06 -7.04
CA PHE A 61 -9.74 -12.20 -7.15
C PHE A 61 -10.46 -13.38 -7.84
N PRO A 62 -9.83 -14.05 -8.82
CA PRO A 62 -10.47 -15.14 -9.54
C PRO A 62 -10.82 -16.27 -8.58
N THR A 63 -12.11 -16.50 -8.41
CA THR A 63 -12.62 -17.74 -7.82
C THR A 63 -12.75 -18.76 -8.92
N GLU A 64 -11.94 -19.81 -8.87
CA GLU A 64 -12.23 -21.08 -9.56
C GLU A 64 -13.71 -21.45 -9.31
N PRO A 65 -14.50 -21.78 -10.35
CA PRO A 65 -15.88 -22.20 -10.16
C PRO A 65 -15.89 -23.55 -9.44
N GLY A 66 -16.32 -23.55 -8.18
CA GLY A 66 -16.41 -24.77 -7.38
C GLY A 66 -17.57 -25.65 -7.84
N ASP A 67 -17.27 -26.65 -8.67
CA ASP A 67 -18.23 -27.72 -8.99
C ASP A 67 -18.66 -28.45 -7.71
N GLY A 68 -19.96 -28.78 -7.65
CA GLY A 68 -20.60 -29.28 -6.44
C GLY A 68 -20.20 -30.72 -6.09
N PHE A 69 -19.97 -30.98 -4.79
CA PHE A 69 -19.81 -32.33 -4.25
C PHE A 69 -21.05 -33.21 -4.53
N PRO A 70 -20.90 -34.33 -5.26
CA PRO A 70 -21.86 -35.43 -5.22
C PRO A 70 -21.68 -36.23 -3.92
N GLY A 71 -22.73 -36.92 -3.47
CA GLY A 71 -22.66 -37.83 -2.33
C GLY A 71 -21.80 -39.06 -2.59
N ALA A 72 -21.37 -39.74 -1.52
CA ALA A 72 -20.54 -40.95 -1.61
C ALA A 72 -21.25 -42.07 -2.39
N ALA A 73 -20.61 -42.51 -3.47
CA ALA A 73 -20.98 -43.69 -4.26
C ALA A 73 -19.78 -44.66 -4.36
N ALA A 74 -20.03 -45.90 -4.76
CA ALA A 74 -19.05 -46.98 -4.68
C ALA A 74 -17.79 -46.75 -5.56
N ALA A 75 -16.66 -47.31 -5.12
CA ALA A 75 -15.39 -47.23 -5.84
C ALA A 75 -15.46 -47.98 -7.18
N PRO A 76 -15.08 -47.34 -8.32
CA PRO A 76 -14.90 -48.03 -9.59
C PRO A 76 -13.62 -48.89 -9.57
N PRO A 77 -13.51 -49.89 -10.47
CA PRO A 77 -12.29 -50.71 -10.58
C PRO A 77 -11.10 -49.89 -11.08
N ALA A 78 -9.90 -50.30 -10.66
CA ALA A 78 -8.65 -49.71 -11.15
C ALA A 78 -8.30 -50.27 -12.53
N ASP A 79 -8.16 -49.41 -13.53
CA ASP A 79 -7.64 -49.79 -14.85
C ASP A 79 -6.92 -48.61 -15.56
N SER A 80 -5.92 -48.94 -16.38
CA SER A 80 -5.11 -48.06 -17.23
C SER A 80 -4.43 -46.86 -16.55
N GLN A 81 -3.14 -47.01 -16.22
CA GLN A 81 -2.24 -45.84 -16.13
C GLN A 81 -2.09 -45.23 -17.52
N ARG A 82 -2.47 -43.96 -17.71
CA ARG A 82 -2.04 -43.17 -18.88
C ARG A 82 -0.79 -42.40 -18.50
N ASP A 83 0.32 -42.76 -19.13
CA ASP A 83 1.61 -42.12 -18.94
C ASP A 83 1.67 -40.82 -19.76
N GLU A 84 0.94 -39.79 -19.33
CA GLU A 84 0.99 -38.44 -19.92
C GLU A 84 2.27 -37.71 -19.48
N SER A 85 3.42 -38.31 -19.80
CA SER A 85 4.73 -37.67 -19.80
C SER A 85 4.78 -36.62 -20.92
N VAL A 86 4.07 -35.50 -20.74
CA VAL A 86 4.12 -34.34 -21.63
C VAL A 86 5.58 -33.87 -21.66
N ALA A 87 6.26 -34.14 -22.77
CA ALA A 87 7.64 -33.73 -22.98
C ALA A 87 7.70 -32.20 -22.91
N VAL A 88 8.27 -31.67 -21.82
CA VAL A 88 8.61 -30.26 -21.71
C VAL A 88 9.81 -30.05 -22.63
N ASP A 89 9.51 -29.74 -23.90
CA ASP A 89 10.50 -29.54 -24.96
C ASP A 89 11.67 -28.70 -24.44
N SER A 90 12.86 -29.26 -24.49
CA SER A 90 14.06 -28.65 -23.94
C SER A 90 14.38 -27.35 -24.68
N ILE A 91 13.95 -26.22 -24.12
CA ILE A 91 14.16 -24.89 -24.69
C ILE A 91 15.67 -24.66 -24.82
N ASP A 92 16.12 -24.50 -26.06
CA ASP A 92 17.51 -24.21 -26.41
C ASP A 92 18.10 -23.12 -25.47
N PRO A 93 19.18 -23.44 -24.72
CA PRO A 93 19.88 -22.49 -23.86
C PRO A 93 20.29 -21.20 -24.57
N GLU A 94 20.62 -21.25 -25.86
CA GLU A 94 21.00 -20.07 -26.65
C GLU A 94 19.78 -19.18 -26.95
N VAL A 95 18.62 -19.78 -27.27
CA VAL A 95 17.33 -19.05 -27.37
C VAL A 95 16.94 -18.44 -26.02
N LEU A 96 17.13 -19.17 -24.90
CA LEU A 96 16.85 -18.63 -23.57
C LEU A 96 17.78 -17.46 -23.21
N LEU A 97 19.07 -17.55 -23.56
CA LEU A 97 20.04 -16.47 -23.36
C LEU A 97 19.69 -15.25 -24.22
N LYS A 98 19.43 -15.42 -25.52
CA LYS A 98 18.99 -14.35 -26.43
C LYS A 98 17.70 -13.66 -25.95
N ARG A 99 16.75 -14.41 -25.37
CA ARG A 99 15.55 -13.85 -24.73
C ARG A 99 15.89 -13.02 -23.49
N LYS A 100 16.77 -13.50 -22.60
CA LYS A 100 17.26 -12.74 -21.44
C LYS A 100 17.96 -11.44 -21.85
N GLU A 101 18.88 -11.50 -22.81
CA GLU A 101 19.54 -10.33 -23.36
C GLU A 101 18.55 -9.34 -24.01
N ALA A 102 17.57 -9.82 -24.77
CA ALA A 102 16.58 -8.96 -25.41
C ALA A 102 15.67 -8.26 -24.38
N CYS A 103 15.32 -8.92 -23.28
CA CYS A 103 14.65 -8.28 -22.15
C CYS A 103 15.56 -7.24 -21.48
N HIS A 104 16.82 -7.59 -21.22
CA HIS A 104 17.81 -6.70 -20.61
C HIS A 104 18.08 -5.46 -21.47
N ARG A 105 18.23 -5.60 -22.80
CA ARG A 105 18.36 -4.47 -23.74
C ARG A 105 17.14 -3.56 -23.69
N LYS A 106 15.92 -4.11 -23.83
CA LYS A 106 14.67 -3.32 -23.73
C LYS A 106 14.51 -2.62 -22.37
N LEU A 107 14.92 -3.26 -21.28
CA LEU A 107 14.95 -2.66 -19.95
C LEU A 107 15.98 -1.51 -19.89
N MET A 108 17.20 -1.72 -20.39
CA MET A 108 18.25 -0.70 -20.40
C MET A 108 17.89 0.50 -21.29
N ASP A 109 17.24 0.30 -22.44
CA ASP A 109 16.79 1.40 -23.29
C ASP A 109 15.63 2.18 -22.64
N PHE A 110 14.72 1.49 -21.94
CA PHE A 110 13.72 2.15 -21.09
C PHE A 110 14.38 2.93 -19.95
N LEU A 111 15.38 2.36 -19.25
CA LEU A 111 16.08 3.03 -18.15
C LEU A 111 16.90 4.24 -18.64
N ARG A 112 17.55 4.16 -19.80
CA ARG A 112 18.22 5.29 -20.48
C ARG A 112 17.25 6.43 -20.84
N TRP A 113 16.00 6.11 -21.17
CA TRP A 113 14.94 7.13 -21.33
C TRP A 113 14.46 7.68 -19.97
N VAL A 114 14.76 7.01 -18.86
CA VAL A 114 14.29 7.37 -17.52
C VAL A 114 15.27 8.30 -16.79
N MET A 115 16.57 8.00 -16.65
CA MET A 115 17.59 8.85 -15.99
C MET A 115 18.99 8.81 -16.67
N PRO A 116 19.97 9.67 -16.29
CA PRO A 116 21.36 9.55 -16.73
C PRO A 116 21.99 8.18 -16.41
N ALA A 117 22.89 7.71 -17.27
CA ALA A 117 23.36 6.33 -17.29
C ALA A 117 24.29 5.96 -16.12
N ASP A 118 25.02 6.94 -15.61
CA ASP A 118 26.15 6.82 -14.68
C ASP A 118 25.74 6.59 -13.21
N VAL A 119 24.49 6.94 -12.85
CA VAL A 119 23.92 6.68 -11.50
C VAL A 119 23.32 5.27 -11.39
N TYR A 120 23.03 4.60 -12.50
CA TYR A 120 22.10 3.46 -12.52
C TYR A 120 22.63 2.17 -11.90
N VAL A 121 23.87 1.77 -12.20
CA VAL A 121 24.32 0.38 -11.96
C VAL A 121 24.36 0.04 -10.47
N ALA A 122 24.77 0.99 -9.62
CA ALA A 122 24.78 0.82 -8.17
C ALA A 122 23.36 0.69 -7.58
N ASP A 123 22.45 1.63 -7.91
CA ASP A 123 21.04 1.58 -7.48
C ASP A 123 20.36 0.28 -7.95
N ILE A 124 20.59 -0.16 -9.19
CA ILE A 124 20.05 -1.41 -9.73
C ILE A 124 20.51 -2.62 -8.90
N VAL A 125 21.82 -2.80 -8.73
CA VAL A 125 22.38 -3.97 -8.01
C VAL A 125 21.95 -3.96 -6.54
N PHE A 126 21.91 -2.78 -5.91
CA PHE A 126 21.45 -2.62 -4.53
C PHE A 126 19.98 -3.00 -4.36
N PHE A 127 19.07 -2.42 -5.15
CA PHE A 127 17.65 -2.71 -5.04
C PHE A 127 17.32 -4.15 -5.46
N GLU A 128 17.96 -4.68 -6.51
CA GLU A 128 17.78 -6.08 -6.90
C GLU A 128 18.20 -7.05 -5.77
N ALA A 129 19.32 -6.78 -5.08
CA ALA A 129 19.74 -7.57 -3.92
C ALA A 129 18.77 -7.45 -2.75
N MET A 130 18.25 -6.25 -2.46
CA MET A 130 17.24 -6.05 -1.41
C MET A 130 15.92 -6.76 -1.72
N ILE A 131 15.45 -6.70 -2.98
CA ILE A 131 14.23 -7.40 -3.41
C ILE A 131 14.43 -8.92 -3.35
N LYS A 132 15.55 -9.44 -3.87
CA LYS A 132 15.89 -10.87 -3.77
C LYS A 132 15.90 -11.37 -2.33
N ARG A 133 16.41 -10.56 -1.39
CA ARG A 133 16.37 -10.87 0.06
C ARG A 133 14.95 -10.87 0.64
N PHE A 134 14.08 -9.95 0.21
CA PHE A 134 12.66 -9.98 0.59
C PHE A 134 11.97 -11.24 0.06
N LEU A 135 12.15 -11.56 -1.23
CA LEU A 135 11.52 -12.72 -1.86
C LEU A 135 12.01 -14.05 -1.28
N ALA A 136 13.28 -14.15 -0.86
CA ALA A 136 13.79 -15.31 -0.13
C ALA A 136 13.10 -15.48 1.24
N MET A 137 12.88 -14.38 1.98
CA MET A 137 12.18 -14.41 3.27
C MET A 137 10.68 -14.74 3.12
N ASP A 138 10.04 -14.27 2.04
CA ASP A 138 8.65 -14.61 1.70
C ASP A 138 8.50 -16.08 1.28
N ALA A 139 9.48 -16.61 0.53
CA ALA A 139 9.57 -18.04 0.21
C ALA A 139 9.74 -18.91 1.47
N GLU A 140 10.66 -18.54 2.36
CA GLU A 140 10.95 -19.27 3.60
C GLU A 140 9.78 -19.26 4.59
N LEU A 141 9.17 -18.09 4.86
CA LEU A 141 8.19 -17.93 5.92
C LEU A 141 6.74 -18.18 5.49
N HIS A 142 6.41 -17.91 4.22
CA HIS A 142 5.02 -17.92 3.73
C HIS A 142 4.88 -18.52 2.31
N GLY A 143 5.85 -19.32 1.85
CA GLY A 143 5.75 -20.10 0.61
C GLY A 143 5.80 -19.28 -0.69
N GLY A 144 6.25 -18.02 -0.65
CA GLY A 144 6.35 -17.15 -1.83
C GLY A 144 5.03 -16.46 -2.18
N HIS A 145 4.15 -16.26 -1.20
CA HIS A 145 2.83 -15.65 -1.36
C HIS A 145 2.86 -14.30 -2.07
N ALA A 146 3.80 -13.41 -1.72
CA ALA A 146 3.94 -12.12 -2.40
C ALA A 146 4.38 -12.32 -3.86
N ALA A 147 5.33 -13.23 -4.10
CA ALA A 147 5.82 -13.57 -5.45
C ALA A 147 4.73 -14.16 -6.37
N LEU A 148 3.73 -14.85 -5.80
CA LEU A 148 2.55 -15.35 -6.51
C LEU A 148 1.50 -14.26 -6.78
N VAL A 149 1.13 -13.50 -5.75
CA VAL A 149 -0.05 -12.62 -5.80
C VAL A 149 0.25 -11.23 -6.38
N TRP A 150 1.40 -10.63 -6.05
CA TRP A 150 1.67 -9.23 -6.40
C TRP A 150 1.93 -8.97 -7.90
N PRO A 151 2.52 -9.87 -8.71
CA PRO A 151 2.60 -9.67 -10.16
C PRO A 151 1.23 -9.49 -10.82
N LEU A 152 0.20 -10.21 -10.33
CA LEU A 152 -1.17 -10.08 -10.83
C LEU A 152 -1.70 -8.66 -10.54
N ILE A 153 -1.67 -8.26 -9.27
CA ILE A 153 -2.07 -6.92 -8.79
C ILE A 153 -1.35 -5.79 -9.55
N LEU A 154 -0.03 -5.93 -9.76
CA LEU A 154 0.80 -4.95 -10.45
C LEU A 154 0.51 -4.89 -11.96
N SER A 155 0.29 -6.01 -12.62
CA SER A 155 0.02 -6.06 -14.07
C SER A 155 -1.33 -5.43 -14.45
N LEU A 156 -2.33 -5.56 -13.58
CA LEU A 156 -3.66 -4.94 -13.73
C LEU A 156 -3.57 -3.41 -13.64
N SER A 157 -2.76 -2.89 -12.71
CA SER A 157 -2.52 -1.44 -12.55
C SER A 157 -1.56 -0.87 -13.60
N TYR A 158 -0.59 -1.67 -14.05
CA TYR A 158 0.47 -1.29 -14.99
C TYR A 158 0.64 -2.33 -16.08
N LYS A 159 -0.07 -2.17 -17.20
CA LYS A 159 -0.02 -3.11 -18.34
C LYS A 159 1.39 -3.39 -18.89
N PHE A 160 2.36 -2.49 -18.68
CA PHE A 160 3.78 -2.71 -19.05
C PHE A 160 4.57 -3.63 -18.09
N LEU A 161 3.98 -4.02 -16.95
CA LEU A 161 4.50 -5.02 -16.03
C LEU A 161 3.92 -6.43 -16.29
N ALA A 162 2.94 -6.57 -17.20
CA ALA A 162 2.42 -7.86 -17.59
C ALA A 162 3.53 -8.77 -18.14
N GLY A 163 3.55 -10.04 -17.69
CA GLY A 163 4.57 -11.01 -18.06
C GLY A 163 5.95 -10.80 -17.41
N LYS A 164 6.11 -9.83 -16.50
CA LYS A 164 7.32 -9.66 -15.68
C LYS A 164 7.23 -10.43 -14.38
N ASN A 165 8.37 -10.88 -13.86
CA ASN A 165 8.40 -11.43 -12.49
C ASN A 165 8.34 -10.29 -11.45
N LEU A 166 8.12 -10.64 -10.17
CA LEU A 166 7.98 -9.63 -9.11
C LEU A 166 9.26 -8.82 -8.89
N CYS A 167 10.44 -9.42 -9.05
CA CYS A 167 11.73 -8.74 -8.87
C CYS A 167 11.92 -7.63 -9.93
N GLU A 168 11.69 -7.94 -11.20
CA GLU A 168 11.68 -6.94 -12.29
C GLU A 168 10.63 -5.85 -12.04
N SER A 169 9.44 -6.24 -11.59
CA SER A 169 8.31 -5.33 -11.41
C SER A 169 8.55 -4.31 -10.29
N LEU A 170 9.02 -4.78 -9.13
CA LEU A 170 9.40 -3.90 -8.02
C LEU A 170 10.59 -3.01 -8.42
N LEU A 171 11.63 -3.56 -9.06
CA LEU A 171 12.80 -2.80 -9.51
C LEU A 171 12.42 -1.65 -10.47
N ILE A 172 11.57 -1.91 -11.45
CA ILE A 172 11.08 -0.87 -12.39
C ILE A 172 10.31 0.22 -11.65
N LEU A 173 9.46 -0.14 -10.68
CA LEU A 173 8.71 0.83 -9.89
C LEU A 173 9.62 1.66 -8.98
N ILE A 174 10.62 1.05 -8.33
CA ILE A 174 11.57 1.76 -7.45
C ILE A 174 12.43 2.73 -8.26
N LEU A 175 12.98 2.32 -9.41
CA LEU A 175 13.79 3.20 -10.26
C LEU A 175 12.96 4.35 -10.86
N ARG A 176 11.68 4.10 -11.20
CA ARG A 176 10.73 5.15 -11.59
C ARG A 176 10.39 6.08 -10.43
N GLY A 177 10.27 5.54 -9.21
CA GLY A 177 10.08 6.28 -7.98
C GLY A 177 11.25 7.21 -7.70
N ARG A 178 12.46 6.67 -7.55
CA ARG A 178 13.73 7.42 -7.36
C ARG A 178 13.84 8.63 -8.29
N ARG A 179 13.54 8.46 -9.59
CA ARG A 179 13.46 9.59 -10.54
C ARG A 179 12.41 10.63 -10.16
N ASN A 180 11.20 10.19 -9.84
CA ASN A 180 10.08 11.06 -9.52
C ASN A 180 10.31 11.82 -8.19
N GLN A 181 11.05 11.27 -7.21
CA GLN A 181 11.45 11.98 -5.98
C GLN A 181 12.29 13.24 -6.29
N MET A 182 13.07 13.25 -7.37
CA MET A 182 13.83 14.43 -7.82
C MET A 182 12.92 15.56 -8.33
N ARG A 183 11.69 15.24 -8.74
CA ARG A 183 10.67 16.21 -9.14
C ARG A 183 9.83 16.60 -7.92
N SER A 184 9.11 17.72 -8.00
CA SER A 184 8.28 18.21 -6.90
C SER A 184 6.85 18.38 -7.39
N GLY A 185 5.95 17.54 -6.88
CA GLY A 185 4.52 17.62 -7.16
C GLY A 185 3.76 16.82 -6.11
N VAL A 186 2.85 17.49 -5.41
CA VAL A 186 1.86 16.83 -4.55
C VAL A 186 0.59 16.66 -5.38
N GLN A 187 0.02 15.46 -5.38
CA GLN A 187 -1.30 15.18 -5.93
C GLN A 187 -2.24 14.84 -4.77
N ASP A 188 -3.45 15.39 -4.82
CA ASP A 188 -4.53 15.11 -3.88
C ASP A 188 -5.67 14.46 -4.67
N PHE A 189 -6.16 13.31 -4.20
CA PHE A 189 -7.14 12.48 -4.89
C PHE A 189 -7.82 11.51 -3.91
N MET A 190 -9.09 11.21 -4.17
CA MET A 190 -9.83 10.15 -3.49
C MET A 190 -10.26 9.12 -4.55
N GLU A 191 -9.70 7.92 -4.47
CA GLU A 191 -9.85 6.83 -5.44
C GLU A 191 -9.89 5.50 -4.68
N ASP A 192 -10.54 4.46 -5.23
CA ASP A 192 -10.51 3.14 -4.59
C ASP A 192 -9.16 2.45 -4.81
N ALA A 193 -8.44 2.17 -3.73
CA ALA A 193 -7.21 1.37 -3.70
C ALA A 193 -7.38 -0.06 -4.26
N LEU A 194 -8.61 -0.57 -4.37
CA LEU A 194 -8.96 -1.84 -5.03
C LEU A 194 -9.34 -1.69 -6.51
N SER A 195 -9.15 -0.52 -7.11
CA SER A 195 -9.24 -0.32 -8.55
C SER A 195 -7.85 -0.21 -9.17
N SER A 196 -7.67 -0.74 -10.39
CA SER A 196 -6.41 -0.62 -11.15
C SER A 196 -5.97 0.84 -11.38
N ARG A 197 -6.93 1.78 -11.40
CA ARG A 197 -6.71 3.22 -11.46
C ARG A 197 -6.20 3.77 -10.13
N GLY A 198 -6.90 3.51 -9.02
CA GLY A 198 -6.55 4.01 -7.70
C GLY A 198 -5.23 3.46 -7.18
N LEU A 199 -4.96 2.16 -7.35
CA LEU A 199 -3.68 1.56 -6.98
C LEU A 199 -2.51 2.15 -7.78
N ARG A 200 -2.70 2.38 -9.09
CA ARG A 200 -1.72 3.11 -9.90
C ARG A 200 -1.50 4.53 -9.40
N LEU A 201 -2.55 5.28 -9.05
CA LEU A 201 -2.42 6.65 -8.53
C LEU A 201 -1.72 6.69 -7.15
N LEU A 202 -1.98 5.70 -6.27
CA LEU A 202 -1.27 5.54 -5.00
C LEU A 202 0.22 5.28 -5.21
N ILE A 203 0.61 4.35 -6.09
CA ILE A 203 2.01 4.03 -6.37
C ILE A 203 2.71 5.17 -7.15
N ASP A 204 2.01 5.84 -8.08
CA ASP A 204 2.52 7.02 -8.79
C ASP A 204 2.73 8.22 -7.84
N SER A 205 1.91 8.35 -6.81
CA SER A 205 2.02 9.42 -5.80
C SER A 205 3.07 9.12 -4.75
N LEU A 206 3.16 7.87 -4.27
CA LEU A 206 4.25 7.36 -3.44
C LEU A 206 5.61 7.60 -4.11
N SER A 207 5.68 7.37 -5.42
CA SER A 207 6.84 7.65 -6.27
C SER A 207 7.23 9.14 -6.31
N CYS A 208 6.31 10.07 -6.05
CA CYS A 208 6.57 11.52 -6.06
C CYS A 208 7.03 12.09 -4.70
N LEU A 209 7.06 11.27 -3.64
CA LEU A 209 7.47 11.70 -2.30
C LEU A 209 8.99 11.83 -2.20
N LYS A 210 9.44 12.88 -1.52
CA LYS A 210 10.87 13.05 -1.20
C LYS A 210 11.37 11.94 -0.30
N TYR A 211 12.65 11.59 -0.43
CA TYR A 211 13.39 10.81 0.55
C TYR A 211 13.15 11.35 1.98
N ALA A 212 13.19 10.49 3.00
CA ALA A 212 12.78 10.83 4.37
C ALA A 212 11.33 11.35 4.49
N GLY A 213 10.47 11.11 3.50
CA GLY A 213 9.05 11.44 3.53
C GLY A 213 8.24 10.44 4.35
N LEU A 214 7.36 10.94 5.23
CA LEU A 214 6.40 10.12 5.97
C LEU A 214 5.30 9.58 5.05
N VAL A 215 5.00 8.28 5.15
CA VAL A 215 3.91 7.60 4.43
C VAL A 215 2.97 6.96 5.43
N TRP A 216 1.89 7.65 5.78
CA TRP A 216 0.90 7.12 6.73
C TRP A 216 -0.18 6.31 6.01
N ILE A 217 -0.25 5.01 6.31
CA ILE A 217 -1.16 4.04 5.69
C ILE A 217 -2.24 3.66 6.71
N ALA A 218 -3.49 4.05 6.45
CA ALA A 218 -4.63 3.81 7.33
C ALA A 218 -5.62 2.78 6.72
N THR A 219 -5.24 1.50 6.71
CA THR A 219 -6.02 0.44 6.06
C THR A 219 -7.35 0.16 6.77
N LYS A 220 -8.45 0.06 6.00
CA LYS A 220 -9.80 -0.15 6.53
C LYS A 220 -9.91 -1.44 7.36
N CYS A 221 -9.88 -1.27 8.68
CA CYS A 221 -9.75 -2.37 9.64
C CYS A 221 -11.04 -3.21 9.84
N SER A 222 -12.15 -2.92 9.15
CA SER A 222 -13.47 -3.50 9.44
C SER A 222 -13.54 -5.02 9.26
N SER A 223 -12.69 -5.62 8.44
CA SER A 223 -12.59 -7.07 8.28
C SER A 223 -11.62 -7.73 9.26
N PHE A 224 -10.81 -6.96 10.00
CA PHE A 224 -9.66 -7.44 10.78
C PHE A 224 -9.80 -7.24 12.30
N VAL A 225 -10.66 -6.31 12.74
CA VAL A 225 -10.90 -6.07 14.17
C VAL A 225 -11.70 -7.19 14.84
N VAL A 226 -11.46 -7.41 16.13
CA VAL A 226 -12.21 -8.35 16.98
C VAL A 226 -13.74 -8.20 16.90
N LEU A 227 -14.25 -6.97 16.68
CA LEU A 227 -15.69 -6.68 16.48
C LEU A 227 -16.32 -7.47 15.31
N CYS A 228 -15.51 -7.88 14.32
CA CYS A 228 -15.97 -8.63 13.17
C CYS A 228 -15.34 -10.04 13.10
N ARG A 229 -14.69 -10.53 14.18
CA ARG A 229 -14.01 -11.84 14.16
C ARG A 229 -14.98 -13.01 13.99
N CYS A 230 -16.16 -12.95 14.61
CA CYS A 230 -17.22 -13.95 14.43
C CYS A 230 -17.79 -13.97 12.99
N GLN A 231 -17.79 -12.83 12.30
CA GLN A 231 -18.30 -12.73 10.91
C GLN A 231 -17.22 -13.02 9.87
N SER A 232 -15.97 -12.68 10.14
CA SER A 232 -14.83 -12.84 9.22
C SER A 232 -14.08 -14.15 9.40
N GLN A 233 -14.27 -14.85 10.53
CA GLN A 233 -13.64 -16.11 10.89
C GLN A 233 -12.09 -16.10 10.82
N ARG A 234 -11.45 -14.92 10.95
CA ARG A 234 -9.98 -14.80 10.95
C ARG A 234 -9.38 -15.44 12.20
N THR A 235 -8.51 -16.41 11.99
CA THR A 235 -7.82 -17.20 13.02
C THR A 235 -6.41 -17.54 12.58
N SER A 236 -5.53 -17.93 13.52
CA SER A 236 -4.21 -18.45 13.18
C SER A 236 -4.28 -19.69 12.28
N ALA A 237 -5.29 -20.55 12.48
CA ALA A 237 -5.51 -21.76 11.69
C ALA A 237 -5.80 -21.51 10.20
N ASN A 238 -6.36 -20.35 9.83
CA ASN A 238 -6.52 -19.92 8.44
C ASN A 238 -5.59 -18.75 8.06
N GLN A 239 -4.43 -18.64 8.71
CA GLN A 239 -3.40 -17.60 8.45
C GLN A 239 -3.98 -16.17 8.49
N PHE A 240 -5.03 -15.98 9.29
CA PHE A 240 -5.87 -14.81 9.39
C PHE A 240 -6.53 -14.33 8.08
N LEU A 241 -6.60 -15.16 7.03
CA LEU A 241 -7.27 -14.85 5.76
C LEU A 241 -8.80 -14.80 5.87
N GLY A 242 -9.36 -15.60 6.78
CA GLY A 242 -10.80 -15.62 7.10
C GLY A 242 -11.69 -16.36 6.11
N ASP A 243 -13.01 -16.18 6.28
CA ASP A 243 -14.07 -16.73 5.42
C ASP A 243 -14.13 -15.96 4.09
N VAL A 244 -13.35 -16.42 3.10
CA VAL A 244 -13.24 -15.80 1.77
C VAL A 244 -14.52 -15.90 0.93
N THR A 245 -15.55 -16.64 1.36
CA THR A 245 -16.87 -16.59 0.69
C THR A 245 -17.54 -15.23 0.84
N ARG A 246 -17.17 -14.46 1.86
CA ARG A 246 -17.75 -13.14 2.17
C ARG A 246 -17.02 -12.01 1.46
N ALA A 247 -17.74 -11.20 0.71
CA ALA A 247 -17.18 -10.06 -0.05
C ALA A 247 -16.34 -9.12 0.84
N PHE A 248 -16.80 -8.75 2.04
CA PHE A 248 -16.03 -7.86 2.93
C PHE A 248 -14.72 -8.47 3.44
N VAL A 249 -14.59 -9.81 3.46
CA VAL A 249 -13.34 -10.50 3.79
C VAL A 249 -12.39 -10.46 2.60
N ARG A 250 -12.88 -10.73 1.38
CA ARG A 250 -12.09 -10.59 0.13
C ARG A 250 -11.57 -9.17 -0.08
N ASN A 251 -12.43 -8.16 0.03
CA ASN A 251 -12.01 -6.75 -0.08
C ASN A 251 -11.04 -6.37 1.04
N GLY A 252 -11.20 -6.96 2.24
CA GLY A 252 -10.21 -6.85 3.31
C GLY A 252 -8.84 -7.41 2.91
N ASN A 253 -8.80 -8.62 2.34
CA ASN A 253 -7.56 -9.27 1.89
C ASN A 253 -6.87 -8.46 0.79
N GLY A 254 -7.62 -7.99 -0.22
CA GLY A 254 -7.08 -7.09 -1.25
C GLY A 254 -6.48 -5.81 -0.67
N LEU A 255 -7.14 -5.18 0.30
CA LEU A 255 -6.61 -3.99 0.97
C LEU A 255 -5.35 -4.29 1.79
N MET A 256 -5.23 -5.50 2.35
CA MET A 256 -4.03 -5.95 3.07
C MET A 256 -2.86 -6.16 2.11
N GLU A 257 -3.06 -6.83 0.96
CA GLU A 257 -2.05 -6.98 -0.09
C GLU A 257 -1.56 -5.62 -0.62
N VAL A 258 -2.50 -4.74 -0.99
CA VAL A 258 -2.18 -3.38 -1.45
C VAL A 258 -1.41 -2.59 -0.39
N SER A 259 -1.80 -2.71 0.89
CA SER A 259 -1.10 -2.02 1.98
C SER A 259 0.31 -2.57 2.20
N ALA A 260 0.50 -3.90 2.12
CA ALA A 260 1.82 -4.53 2.26
C ALA A 260 2.76 -4.15 1.10
N LEU A 261 2.25 -4.17 -0.13
CA LEU A 261 2.97 -3.74 -1.34
C LEU A 261 3.37 -2.26 -1.25
N LEU A 262 2.45 -1.36 -0.88
CA LEU A 262 2.74 0.07 -0.70
C LEU A 262 3.76 0.31 0.42
N TYR A 263 3.66 -0.41 1.53
CA TYR A 263 4.59 -0.31 2.66
C TYR A 263 6.00 -0.76 2.29
N LEU A 264 6.14 -1.87 1.55
CA LEU A 264 7.44 -2.31 1.04
C LEU A 264 8.02 -1.31 0.03
N LEU A 265 7.23 -0.86 -0.95
CA LEU A 265 7.66 0.15 -1.92
C LEU A 265 8.10 1.45 -1.24
N ALA A 266 7.40 1.89 -0.19
CA ALA A 266 7.78 3.06 0.59
C ALA A 266 9.15 2.88 1.26
N PHE A 267 9.37 1.77 1.95
CA PHE A 267 10.66 1.45 2.57
C PHE A 267 11.79 1.37 1.54
N LEU A 268 11.56 0.71 0.39
CA LEU A 268 12.55 0.60 -0.68
C LEU A 268 12.83 1.93 -1.39
N LEU A 269 11.91 2.92 -1.31
CA LEU A 269 12.12 4.29 -1.79
C LEU A 269 12.77 5.23 -0.76
N GLY A 270 13.21 4.72 0.40
CA GLY A 270 13.81 5.53 1.45
C GLY A 270 12.80 6.48 2.14
N LEU A 271 11.53 6.07 2.17
CA LEU A 271 10.45 6.76 2.89
C LEU A 271 10.26 6.12 4.27
N TRP A 272 9.50 6.78 5.14
CA TRP A 272 9.12 6.26 6.46
C TRP A 272 7.67 5.77 6.43
N PRO A 273 7.40 4.51 6.07
CA PRO A 273 6.05 3.95 6.14
C PRO A 273 5.60 3.76 7.58
N VAL A 274 4.32 4.04 7.83
CA VAL A 274 3.61 3.73 9.07
C VAL A 274 2.30 3.04 8.70
N ILE A 275 2.06 1.84 9.23
CA ILE A 275 0.75 1.17 9.13
C ILE A 275 0.02 1.36 10.47
N GLU A 276 -1.09 2.11 10.43
CA GLU A 276 -1.99 2.26 11.57
C GLU A 276 -3.06 1.17 11.53
N GLN A 277 -3.31 0.55 12.69
CA GLN A 277 -4.48 -0.28 12.95
C GLN A 277 -5.00 -0.07 14.38
N PRO A 278 -6.27 -0.42 14.69
CA PRO A 278 -6.69 -0.62 16.07
C PRO A 278 -5.89 -1.76 16.72
N THR A 279 -5.66 -1.71 18.04
CA THR A 279 -4.88 -2.74 18.75
C THR A 279 -5.49 -4.15 18.71
N SER A 280 -6.79 -4.24 18.43
CA SER A 280 -7.52 -5.51 18.28
C SER A 280 -7.65 -5.98 16.82
N SER A 281 -6.84 -5.44 15.90
CA SER A 281 -6.80 -5.83 14.48
C SER A 281 -5.72 -6.88 14.24
N VAL A 282 -6.07 -7.94 13.51
CA VAL A 282 -5.15 -9.03 13.09
C VAL A 282 -4.45 -8.76 11.76
N LEU A 283 -4.60 -7.56 11.17
CA LEU A 283 -3.95 -7.21 9.90
C LEU A 283 -2.41 -7.34 9.93
N PRO A 284 -1.68 -7.02 11.03
CA PRO A 284 -0.24 -7.28 11.14
C PRO A 284 0.15 -8.76 11.13
N ASP A 285 -0.80 -9.66 11.42
CA ASP A 285 -0.57 -11.10 11.50
C ASP A 285 -0.87 -11.84 10.17
N CYS A 286 -1.48 -11.15 9.20
CA CYS A 286 -1.75 -11.68 7.86
C CYS A 286 -0.47 -11.78 7.01
N LEU A 287 -0.32 -12.87 6.26
CA LEU A 287 0.88 -13.29 5.50
C LEU A 287 1.73 -12.13 4.93
N ALA A 288 1.21 -11.41 3.93
CA ALA A 288 1.95 -10.41 3.18
C ALA A 288 2.36 -9.20 4.04
N MET A 289 1.48 -8.72 4.93
CA MET A 289 1.83 -7.64 5.86
C MET A 289 2.87 -8.10 6.88
N LYS A 290 2.72 -9.31 7.43
CA LYS A 290 3.62 -9.88 8.43
C LYS A 290 5.06 -10.01 7.90
N VAL A 291 5.26 -10.55 6.70
CA VAL A 291 6.62 -10.63 6.10
C VAL A 291 7.19 -9.25 5.81
N VAL A 292 6.39 -8.29 5.34
CA VAL A 292 6.86 -6.92 5.11
C VAL A 292 7.30 -6.25 6.42
N LEU A 293 6.52 -6.40 7.50
CA LEU A 293 6.89 -5.88 8.83
C LEU A 293 8.16 -6.54 9.38
N GLN A 294 8.33 -7.86 9.19
CA GLN A 294 9.54 -8.58 9.59
C GLN A 294 10.78 -8.18 8.77
N PHE A 295 10.66 -8.12 7.43
CA PHE A 295 11.75 -7.72 6.52
C PHE A 295 12.25 -6.30 6.78
N THR A 296 11.31 -5.37 6.96
CA THR A 296 11.61 -3.96 7.28
C THR A 296 12.07 -3.75 8.73
N ARG A 297 12.02 -4.77 9.58
CA ARG A 297 12.30 -4.71 11.04
C ARG A 297 11.41 -3.68 11.76
N SER A 298 10.15 -3.61 11.37
CA SER A 298 9.21 -2.62 11.89
C SER A 298 8.90 -2.81 13.37
N VAL A 299 9.06 -1.76 14.16
CA VAL A 299 8.72 -1.74 15.60
C VAL A 299 7.26 -1.33 15.82
N LYS A 300 6.64 -1.86 16.88
CA LYS A 300 5.26 -1.57 17.27
C LYS A 300 5.21 -0.49 18.35
N CYS A 301 4.60 0.64 18.04
CA CYS A 301 4.20 1.67 19.02
C CYS A 301 2.71 1.52 19.32
N GLN A 302 2.30 1.55 20.60
CA GLN A 302 0.88 1.59 20.99
C GLN A 302 0.50 2.98 21.49
N THR A 303 -0.70 3.44 21.17
CA THR A 303 -1.16 4.77 21.60
C THR A 303 -2.67 4.87 21.69
N TYR A 304 -3.18 5.94 22.31
CA TYR A 304 -4.62 6.13 22.58
C TYR A 304 -5.06 7.52 22.13
N MET A 305 -6.08 7.61 21.28
CA MET A 305 -6.51 8.90 20.71
C MET A 305 -7.06 9.86 21.79
N GLY A 306 -7.63 9.34 22.87
CA GLY A 306 -8.02 10.11 24.05
C GLY A 306 -6.86 10.86 24.72
N SER A 307 -5.65 10.30 24.72
CA SER A 307 -4.43 10.96 25.23
C SER A 307 -3.93 12.08 24.32
N TYR A 308 -4.56 12.27 23.16
CA TYR A 308 -4.42 13.42 22.27
C TYR A 308 -5.72 14.27 22.24
N GLY A 309 -6.56 14.19 23.27
CA GLY A 309 -7.80 14.96 23.37
C GLY A 309 -8.93 14.47 22.44
N GLY A 310 -8.90 13.21 22.00
CA GLY A 310 -9.96 12.62 21.20
C GLY A 310 -11.19 12.27 22.05
N PRO A 311 -12.40 12.18 21.46
CA PRO A 311 -13.64 11.92 22.21
C PRO A 311 -13.73 10.51 22.79
N SER A 312 -12.84 9.59 22.41
CA SER A 312 -12.82 8.20 22.89
C SER A 312 -11.41 7.68 23.16
N GLN A 313 -11.31 6.74 24.10
CA GLN A 313 -10.07 6.01 24.41
C GLN A 313 -9.68 4.99 23.30
N LYS A 314 -9.89 5.31 22.01
CA LYS A 314 -9.60 4.42 20.87
C LYS A 314 -8.13 3.97 20.90
N PRO A 315 -7.85 2.67 21.07
CA PRO A 315 -6.48 2.16 21.14
C PRO A 315 -5.96 1.84 19.73
N LEU A 316 -4.80 2.39 19.40
CA LEU A 316 -4.10 2.21 18.13
C LEU A 316 -2.78 1.44 18.33
N GLN A 317 -2.41 0.67 17.33
CA GLN A 317 -1.06 0.17 17.10
C GLN A 317 -0.55 0.78 15.80
N LEU A 318 0.66 1.34 15.86
CA LEU A 318 1.42 1.89 14.74
C LEU A 318 2.62 0.99 14.54
N TRP A 319 2.87 0.53 13.32
CA TRP A 319 4.10 -0.18 12.99
C TRP A 319 4.91 0.60 11.97
N SER A 320 6.22 0.74 12.20
CA SER A 320 7.14 1.47 11.33
C SER A 320 8.58 0.97 11.48
N PRO A 321 9.42 0.95 10.42
CA PRO A 321 10.86 0.82 10.56
C PRO A 321 11.52 2.07 11.17
N PHE A 322 10.81 3.19 11.22
CA PHE A 322 11.29 4.45 11.78
C PHE A 322 11.14 4.44 13.31
N ASN A 323 12.23 4.13 14.03
CA ASN A 323 12.23 3.95 15.49
C ASN A 323 11.63 5.12 16.29
N ARG A 324 11.69 6.35 15.76
CA ARG A 324 11.03 7.54 16.36
C ARG A 324 9.51 7.45 16.42
N ILE A 325 8.85 6.48 15.78
CA ILE A 325 7.40 6.24 15.95
C ILE A 325 7.02 6.08 17.43
N SER A 326 7.95 5.60 18.26
CA SER A 326 7.85 5.55 19.72
C SER A 326 7.55 6.88 20.41
N VAL A 327 7.90 8.04 19.85
CA VAL A 327 7.55 9.36 20.45
C VAL A 327 6.04 9.64 20.44
N LEU A 328 5.27 8.85 19.68
CA LEU A 328 3.81 8.88 19.65
C LEU A 328 3.17 7.96 20.71
N GLU A 329 3.95 7.14 21.43
CA GLU A 329 3.45 6.25 22.47
C GLU A 329 2.80 7.04 23.61
N ARG A 330 1.56 6.71 23.93
CA ARG A 330 0.86 7.31 25.08
C ARG A 330 0.17 6.19 25.85
N ARG A 331 0.23 6.28 27.17
CA ARG A 331 -0.59 5.42 28.05
C ARG A 331 -2.08 5.72 27.82
N ARG A 332 -2.93 4.74 28.12
CA ARG A 332 -4.38 4.91 28.21
C ARG A 332 -4.68 5.98 29.29
N PRO A 333 -5.55 6.98 29.02
CA PRO A 333 -5.96 7.93 30.05
C PRO A 333 -6.90 7.23 31.03
N VAL A 334 -6.75 7.48 32.32
CA VAL A 334 -7.55 6.83 33.38
C VAL A 334 -8.88 7.58 33.53
N ASP A 335 -8.83 8.87 33.83
CA ASP A 335 -9.96 9.68 34.31
C ASP A 335 -10.83 10.27 33.19
N MET A 336 -10.74 9.71 31.99
CA MET A 336 -11.46 10.19 30.82
C MET A 336 -12.86 9.59 30.78
N MET A 337 -13.86 10.40 31.18
CA MET A 337 -15.32 10.13 31.15
C MET A 337 -15.90 9.97 29.74
N SER A 338 -15.21 9.31 28.82
CA SER A 338 -15.73 8.95 27.50
C SER A 338 -16.59 7.69 27.59
N GLU A 339 -17.77 7.73 26.96
CA GLU A 339 -18.57 6.52 26.77
C GLU A 339 -17.79 5.43 26.02
N PRO A 340 -18.02 4.14 26.32
CA PRO A 340 -17.35 3.06 25.61
C PRO A 340 -17.82 3.00 24.15
N LEU A 341 -16.88 2.81 23.22
CA LEU A 341 -17.16 2.57 21.79
C LEU A 341 -17.97 1.29 21.53
N VAL A 342 -18.16 0.45 22.55
CA VAL A 342 -18.73 -0.90 22.45
C VAL A 342 -19.59 -1.18 23.69
N ARG A 343 -20.87 -1.55 23.49
CA ARG A 343 -21.74 -2.10 24.55
C ARG A 343 -21.39 -3.55 24.81
N ARG A 344 -21.53 -4.01 26.06
CA ARG A 344 -21.38 -5.42 26.45
C ARG A 344 -22.69 -5.97 26.97
N HIS A 345 -22.98 -7.23 26.66
CA HIS A 345 -24.14 -7.99 27.08
C HIS A 345 -23.65 -9.40 27.43
N GLY A 346 -23.20 -9.59 28.68
CA GLY A 346 -22.37 -10.74 29.04
C GLY A 346 -21.06 -10.74 28.25
N ASP A 347 -20.68 -11.89 27.71
CA ASP A 347 -19.51 -12.08 26.85
C ASP A 347 -19.70 -11.48 25.43
N GLN A 348 -20.94 -11.19 25.03
CA GLN A 348 -21.22 -10.58 23.73
C GLN A 348 -20.99 -9.06 23.77
N PHE A 349 -20.62 -8.50 22.62
CA PHE A 349 -20.31 -7.07 22.49
C PHE A 349 -20.72 -6.50 21.13
N THR A 350 -21.16 -5.23 21.11
CA THR A 350 -21.69 -4.55 19.91
C THR A 350 -21.26 -3.08 19.87
N GLY A 351 -20.77 -2.62 18.72
CA GLY A 351 -20.24 -1.26 18.56
C GLY A 351 -21.29 -0.14 18.54
N HIS A 352 -20.97 1.02 19.12
CA HIS A 352 -21.72 2.27 18.88
C HIS A 352 -21.44 2.76 17.45
N LYS A 353 -22.36 2.59 16.49
CA LYS A 353 -22.13 3.01 15.10
C LYS A 353 -21.74 4.49 14.95
N GLY A 354 -22.40 5.39 15.71
CA GLY A 354 -22.07 6.83 15.77
C GLY A 354 -20.66 7.07 16.32
N ARG A 355 -20.43 6.74 17.59
CA ARG A 355 -19.13 6.86 18.28
C ARG A 355 -17.96 6.19 17.53
N LEU A 356 -18.20 5.07 16.84
CA LEU A 356 -17.19 4.43 15.99
C LEU A 356 -16.88 5.24 14.73
N THR A 357 -17.85 5.95 14.15
CA THR A 357 -17.65 6.91 13.06
C THR A 357 -16.92 8.15 13.57
N GLU A 358 -17.36 8.76 14.67
CA GLU A 358 -16.69 9.89 15.34
C GLU A 358 -15.23 9.54 15.68
N SER A 359 -14.95 8.31 16.12
CA SER A 359 -13.60 7.83 16.42
C SER A 359 -12.69 7.62 15.19
N GLN A 360 -13.17 7.86 13.96
CA GLN A 360 -12.33 7.83 12.76
C GLN A 360 -11.53 9.14 12.59
N GLU A 361 -11.94 10.23 13.23
CA GLU A 361 -11.23 11.50 13.15
C GLU A 361 -9.93 11.52 13.96
N TYR A 362 -8.89 12.10 13.37
CA TYR A 362 -7.62 12.40 14.05
C TYR A 362 -7.67 13.77 14.72
N THR A 363 -7.13 13.87 15.94
CA THR A 363 -7.11 15.17 16.63
C THR A 363 -5.97 16.06 16.14
N ARG A 364 -6.17 17.38 16.30
CA ARG A 364 -5.12 18.40 16.08
C ARG A 364 -3.92 18.27 17.02
N ALA A 365 -3.99 17.47 18.09
CA ALA A 365 -2.84 17.19 18.94
C ALA A 365 -2.05 15.97 18.42
N PHE A 366 -2.74 14.92 17.94
CA PHE A 366 -2.09 13.79 17.29
C PHE A 366 -1.35 14.22 16.02
N GLY A 367 -2.03 14.96 15.13
CA GLY A 367 -1.40 15.50 13.90
C GLY A 367 -0.21 16.42 14.19
N ARG A 368 -0.21 17.15 15.32
CA ARG A 368 0.97 17.91 15.76
C ARG A 368 2.09 17.00 16.27
N ALA A 369 1.80 15.98 17.07
CA ALA A 369 2.81 15.02 17.51
C ALA A 369 3.49 14.30 16.33
N VAL A 370 2.72 13.94 15.29
CA VAL A 370 3.26 13.37 14.03
C VAL A 370 4.15 14.38 13.28
N LEU A 371 3.80 15.67 13.26
CA LEU A 371 4.66 16.72 12.67
C LEU A 371 5.96 16.89 13.46
N GLU A 372 5.90 17.05 14.78
CA GLU A 372 7.11 17.23 15.60
C GLU A 372 8.02 15.99 15.57
N MET A 373 7.46 14.77 15.45
CA MET A 373 8.21 13.53 15.25
C MET A 373 9.10 13.57 13.99
N CYS A 374 8.58 14.11 12.88
CA CYS A 374 9.31 14.17 11.61
C CYS A 374 10.23 15.39 11.49
N LYS A 375 9.87 16.54 12.07
CA LYS A 375 10.65 17.79 11.97
C LYS A 375 12.11 17.62 12.34
N VAL A 376 12.40 16.96 13.47
CA VAL A 376 13.76 16.91 14.01
C VAL A 376 14.74 16.28 13.00
N GLU A 377 14.34 15.20 12.35
CA GLU A 377 15.14 14.55 11.31
C GLU A 377 15.26 15.41 10.03
N TRP A 378 14.24 16.21 9.69
CA TRP A 378 14.27 17.17 8.57
C TRP A 378 15.04 18.46 8.88
N GLU A 379 15.35 18.72 10.15
CA GLU A 379 16.16 19.86 10.61
C GLU A 379 17.64 19.45 10.82
N ASP A 380 17.91 18.15 11.01
CA ASP A 380 19.25 17.56 11.16
C ASP A 380 19.94 17.19 9.81
N GLU A 381 19.24 17.12 8.67
CA GLU A 381 19.87 16.89 7.35
C GLU A 381 20.61 18.15 6.82
N PRO A 382 21.93 18.08 6.55
CA PRO A 382 22.67 19.19 5.94
C PRO A 382 22.32 19.37 4.45
N VAL A 383 21.90 20.59 4.09
CA VAL A 383 21.37 21.03 2.77
C VAL A 383 22.45 21.22 1.71
#